data_AF-A0A1B1S7Q8-F1
#
_entry.id   AF-A0A1B1S7Q8-F1
#
_cell.length_a   1.000
_cell.length_b   1.000
_cell.length_c   1.000
_cell.angle_alpha   90.00
_cell.angle_beta   90.00
_cell.angle_gamma   90.00
#
_symmetry.space_group_name_H-M   'P 1'
#
loop_
_entity.id
_entity.type
_entity.pdbx_description
1 polymer ?
#
loop_
_entity_poly.entity_id
_entity_poly.type
_entity_poly.pdbx_seq_one_letter_code
_entity_poly.pdbx_strand_id
1 'polypeptide(L)'
;MKKNTFKVLFYIRVIKKILADRGYRGDLIELVRNTFGMNVEITLSGSSDGKFIPAKGRWVAERSISWLDNFRRLCRNYEDTLEVARQMVIIAGVAMLLNRLTAN
;
A
#
# COMPACT_ATOMS: atom_id res chain seq x y z
N MET A 1 -26.81 -2.27 -4.63
CA MET A 1 -25.45 -1.70 -4.48
C MET A 1 -24.34 -2.76 -4.29
N LYS A 2 -24.37 -3.93 -4.97
CA LYS A 2 -23.42 -5.06 -4.73
C LYS A 2 -22.56 -5.47 -5.94
N LYS A 3 -22.46 -4.64 -6.99
CA LYS A 3 -21.84 -5.04 -8.26
C LYS A 3 -20.35 -4.70 -8.41
N ASN A 4 -19.80 -3.81 -7.58
CA ASN A 4 -18.39 -3.40 -7.67
C ASN A 4 -17.41 -4.19 -6.78
N THR A 5 -17.91 -4.91 -5.78
CA THR A 5 -17.04 -5.70 -4.88
C THR A 5 -16.39 -6.88 -5.60
N PHE A 6 -17.08 -7.48 -6.59
CA PHE A 6 -16.59 -8.64 -7.34
C PHE A 6 -15.37 -8.34 -8.20
N LYS A 7 -15.24 -7.14 -8.75
CA LYS A 7 -14.09 -6.75 -9.60
C LYS A 7 -12.82 -6.52 -8.79
N VAL A 8 -12.94 -5.92 -7.60
CA VAL A 8 -11.82 -5.71 -6.67
C VAL A 8 -11.35 -7.05 -6.09
N LEU A 9 -12.29 -7.93 -5.72
CA LEU A 9 -11.98 -9.29 -5.27
C LEU A 9 -11.24 -10.11 -6.35
N PHE A 10 -11.58 -9.90 -7.63
CA PHE A 10 -10.92 -10.59 -8.75
C PHE A 10 -9.45 -10.20 -8.90
N TYR A 11 -9.11 -8.90 -8.75
CA TYR A 11 -7.71 -8.44 -8.81
C TYR A 11 -6.85 -8.96 -7.65
N ILE A 12 -7.45 -9.09 -6.46
CA ILE A 12 -6.78 -9.67 -5.29
C ILE A 12 -6.38 -11.14 -5.55
N ARG A 13 -7.15 -11.86 -6.38
CA ARG A 13 -6.89 -13.28 -6.68
C ARG A 13 -5.60 -13.54 -7.48
N VAL A 14 -4.99 -12.50 -8.07
CA VAL A 14 -3.71 -12.60 -8.78
C VAL A 14 -2.51 -12.35 -7.85
N ILE A 15 -2.74 -11.79 -6.67
CA ILE A 15 -1.68 -11.46 -5.71
C ILE A 15 -1.27 -12.73 -4.96
N LYS A 16 -0.08 -13.25 -5.27
CA LYS A 16 0.44 -14.50 -4.68
C LYS A 16 1.12 -14.31 -3.32
N LYS A 17 1.63 -13.11 -3.03
CA LYS A 17 2.42 -12.82 -1.83
C LYS A 17 2.41 -11.33 -1.52
N ILE A 18 2.36 -10.98 -0.23
CA ILE A 18 2.54 -9.62 0.28
C ILE A 18 3.87 -9.56 1.03
N LEU A 19 4.67 -8.53 0.75
CA LEU A 19 5.88 -8.22 1.52
C LEU A 19 5.59 -7.07 2.47
N ALA A 20 5.98 -7.20 3.73
CA ALA A 20 5.77 -6.15 4.73
C ALA A 20 7.00 -5.93 5.63
N ASP A 21 7.12 -4.74 6.21
CA ASP A 21 8.19 -4.40 7.15
C ASP A 21 7.97 -5.08 8.52
N ARG A 22 9.04 -5.12 9.34
CA ARG A 22 9.03 -5.76 10.67
C ARG A 22 7.91 -5.26 11.61
N GLY A 23 7.49 -4.00 11.49
CA GLY A 23 6.43 -3.41 12.31
C GLY A 23 5.03 -3.98 12.05
N TYR A 24 4.83 -4.69 10.94
CA TYR A 24 3.54 -5.26 10.55
C TYR A 24 3.34 -6.71 11.03
N ARG A 25 4.11 -7.14 12.04
CA ARG A 25 3.94 -8.43 12.71
C ARG A 25 2.66 -8.45 13.56
N GLY A 26 2.14 -9.65 13.82
CA GLY A 26 0.99 -9.87 14.71
C GLY A 26 -0.33 -10.00 13.94
N ASP A 27 -1.41 -9.49 14.54
CA ASP A 27 -2.80 -9.73 14.14
C ASP A 27 -3.08 -9.39 12.67
N LEU A 28 -2.35 -8.44 12.09
CA LEU A 28 -2.50 -8.08 10.68
C LEU A 28 -2.20 -9.25 9.74
N ILE A 29 -1.17 -10.05 10.03
CA ILE A 29 -0.82 -11.21 9.20
C ILE A 29 -1.96 -12.22 9.20
N GLU A 30 -2.51 -12.48 10.39
CA GLU A 30 -3.62 -13.42 10.55
C GLU A 30 -4.91 -12.90 9.90
N LEU A 31 -5.21 -11.61 10.08
CA LEU A 31 -6.35 -10.96 9.43
C LEU A 31 -6.26 -11.06 7.91
N VAL A 32 -5.10 -10.77 7.32
CA VAL A 32 -4.91 -10.83 5.87
C VAL A 32 -5.03 -12.25 5.35
N ARG A 33 -4.46 -13.23 6.08
CA ARG A 33 -4.59 -14.65 5.75
C ARG A 33 -6.06 -15.10 5.79
N ASN A 34 -6.79 -14.76 6.86
CA ASN A 34 -8.17 -15.21 7.05
C ASN A 34 -9.17 -14.50 6.12
N THR A 35 -8.93 -13.22 5.81
CA THR A 35 -9.85 -12.41 5.00
C THR A 35 -9.62 -12.62 3.50
N PHE A 36 -8.37 -12.78 3.08
CA PHE A 36 -8.01 -12.78 1.66
C PHE A 36 -7.29 -14.04 1.19
N GLY A 37 -6.96 -14.99 2.08
CA GLY A 37 -6.20 -16.19 1.74
C GLY A 37 -4.76 -15.91 1.30
N MET A 38 -4.22 -14.73 1.62
CA MET A 38 -2.89 -14.29 1.19
C MET A 38 -1.85 -14.49 2.28
N ASN A 39 -0.62 -14.85 1.89
CA ASN A 39 0.50 -14.93 2.81
C ASN A 39 1.26 -13.60 2.87
N VAL A 40 1.58 -13.15 4.09
CA VAL A 40 2.37 -11.95 4.37
C VAL A 40 3.74 -12.37 4.85
N GLU A 41 4.77 -12.03 4.10
CA GLU A 41 6.16 -12.29 4.44
C GLU A 41 6.83 -11.01 4.95
N ILE A 42 7.43 -11.11 6.14
CA ILE A 42 8.13 -9.99 6.76
C ILE A 42 9.53 -9.89 6.19
N THR A 43 9.82 -8.78 5.51
CA THR A 43 11.15 -8.52 4.96
C THR A 43 12.09 -8.12 6.08
N LEU A 44 13.24 -8.78 6.13
CA LEU A 44 14.30 -8.47 7.08
C LEU A 44 15.21 -7.38 6.51
N SER A 45 15.51 -6.37 7.33
CA SER A 45 16.53 -5.35 7.08
C SER A 45 17.67 -5.49 8.10
N GLY A 46 18.90 -5.22 7.67
CA GLY A 46 20.09 -5.20 8.53
C GLY A 46 21.18 -6.21 8.12
N SER A 47 22.43 -5.86 8.41
CA SER A 47 23.58 -6.78 8.44
C SER A 47 23.99 -7.00 9.89
N SER A 48 24.55 -8.18 10.19
CA SER A 48 25.19 -8.50 11.48
C SER A 48 26.28 -7.49 11.89
N ASP A 49 26.81 -6.76 10.91
CA ASP A 49 28.01 -5.93 11.04
C ASP A 49 27.66 -4.45 11.27
N GLY A 50 26.41 -4.15 11.64
CA GLY A 50 25.93 -2.78 11.94
C GLY A 50 25.75 -1.88 10.71
N LYS A 51 26.02 -2.38 9.49
CA LYS A 51 25.82 -1.61 8.26
C LYS A 51 24.34 -1.54 7.89
N PHE A 52 23.90 -0.35 7.46
CA PHE A 52 22.56 -0.17 6.92
C PHE A 52 22.43 -0.86 5.56
N ILE A 53 21.56 -1.86 5.49
CA ILE A 53 21.18 -2.52 4.23
C ILE A 53 19.66 -2.36 4.10
N PRO A 54 19.18 -1.65 3.06
CA PRO A 54 17.75 -1.52 2.81
C PRO A 54 17.07 -2.88 2.66
N ALA A 55 15.86 -3.00 3.20
CA ALA A 55 15.01 -4.17 2.96
C ALA A 55 14.77 -4.38 1.46
N LYS A 56 14.87 -5.64 1.00
CA LYS A 56 14.64 -6.00 -0.40
C LYS A 56 13.22 -5.57 -0.83
N GLY A 57 13.13 -4.74 -1.88
CA GLY A 57 11.85 -4.28 -2.41
C GLY A 57 11.24 -3.06 -1.72
N ARG A 58 11.90 -2.49 -0.69
CA ARG A 58 11.45 -1.27 0.02
C ARG A 58 11.22 -0.09 -0.94
N TRP A 59 12.06 0.03 -1.98
CA TRP A 59 11.95 1.08 -2.98
C TRP A 59 10.57 1.13 -3.67
N VAL A 60 9.82 0.02 -3.73
CA VAL A 60 8.50 -0.02 -4.36
C VAL A 60 7.49 0.78 -3.55
N ALA A 61 7.52 0.64 -2.23
CA ALA A 61 6.67 1.39 -1.31
C ALA A 61 7.06 2.87 -1.31
N GLU A 62 8.35 3.16 -1.19
CA GLU A 62 8.88 4.53 -1.20
C GLU A 62 8.58 5.26 -2.51
N ARG A 63 8.68 4.57 -3.66
CA ARG A 63 8.29 5.12 -4.97
C ARG A 63 6.80 5.44 -5.03
N SER A 64 5.96 4.56 -4.47
CA SER A 64 4.51 4.79 -4.43
C SER A 64 4.16 6.01 -3.57
N ILE A 65 4.87 6.20 -2.45
CA ILE A 65 4.75 7.41 -1.63
C ILE A 65 5.24 8.65 -2.39
N SER A 66 6.39 8.55 -3.06
CA SER A 66 6.96 9.66 -3.85
C SER A 66 6.03 10.12 -4.98
N TRP A 67 5.19 9.23 -5.51
CA TRP A 67 4.19 9.62 -6.50
C TRP A 67 3.08 10.49 -5.92
N LEU A 68 2.78 10.36 -4.63
CA LEU A 68 1.78 11.19 -3.94
C LEU A 68 2.24 12.65 -3.82
N ASP A 69 3.55 12.92 -3.84
CA ASP A 69 4.08 14.30 -3.81
C ASP A 69 3.67 15.11 -5.04
N ASN A 70 3.33 14.45 -6.16
CA ASN A 70 2.79 15.13 -7.35
C ASN A 70 1.37 15.66 -7.15
N PHE A 71 0.67 15.23 -6.08
CA PHE A 71 -0.63 15.77 -5.73
C PHE A 71 -0.43 16.98 -4.84
N ARG A 72 -0.55 18.18 -5.42
CA ARG A 72 -0.36 19.46 -4.71
C ARG A 72 -1.12 19.55 -3.38
N ARG A 73 -2.28 18.91 -3.25
CA ARG A 73 -3.09 18.93 -2.02
C ARG A 73 -2.56 18.01 -0.91
N LEU A 74 -1.68 17.07 -1.22
CA LEU A 74 -1.02 16.19 -0.25
C LEU A 74 0.33 16.71 0.23
N CYS A 75 0.86 17.80 -0.35
CA CYS A 75 2.19 18.32 0.04
C CYS A 75 2.27 18.75 1.51
N ARG A 76 1.13 19.12 2.10
CA ARG A 76 0.94 19.36 3.53
C ARG A 76 -0.48 18.91 3.90
N ASN A 77 -0.70 18.59 5.17
CA ASN A 77 -2.06 18.38 5.65
C ASN A 77 -2.75 19.74 5.83
N TYR A 78 -3.64 20.06 4.89
CA TYR A 78 -4.47 21.27 4.94
C TYR A 78 -5.87 21.01 5.47
N GLU A 79 -6.22 19.75 5.77
CA GLU A 79 -7.58 19.37 6.08
C GLU A 79 -7.87 19.50 7.59
N ASP A 80 -9.06 19.98 7.93
CA ASP A 80 -9.45 20.25 9.32
C ASP A 80 -9.57 18.98 10.17
N THR A 81 -9.86 17.84 9.55
CA THR A 81 -10.03 16.56 10.24
C THR A 81 -9.15 15.48 9.63
N LEU A 82 -8.72 14.54 10.48
CA LEU A 82 -7.97 13.36 10.05
C LEU A 82 -8.78 12.47 9.09
N GLU A 83 -10.11 12.50 9.20
CA GLU A 83 -10.98 11.78 8.27
C GLU A 83 -10.87 12.36 6.87
N VAL A 84 -10.98 13.68 6.72
CA VAL A 84 -10.84 14.33 5.42
C VAL A 84 -9.43 14.14 4.87
N ALA A 85 -8.39 14.31 5.70
CA ALA A 85 -7.01 14.04 5.31
C ALA A 85 -6.83 12.61 4.76
N ARG A 86 -7.41 11.60 5.42
CA ARG A 86 -7.41 10.22 4.95
C ARG A 86 -8.10 10.08 3.59
N GLN A 87 -9.26 10.70 3.41
CA GLN A 87 -9.99 10.63 2.13
C GLN A 87 -9.18 11.25 0.99
N MET A 88 -8.45 12.34 1.23
CA MET A 88 -7.61 12.97 0.22
C MET A 88 -6.50 12.03 -0.29
N VAL A 89 -5.87 11.25 0.60
CA VAL A 89 -4.87 10.24 0.22
C VAL A 89 -5.51 9.11 -0.60
N ILE A 90 -6.70 8.64 -0.22
CA ILE A 90 -7.43 7.60 -0.95
C ILE A 90 -7.79 8.08 -2.36
N ILE A 91 -8.30 9.31 -2.49
CA ILE A 91 -8.67 9.92 -3.78
C ILE A 91 -7.45 10.03 -4.70
N ALA A 92 -6.29 10.46 -4.18
CA ALA A 92 -5.05 10.52 -4.95
C ALA A 92 -4.64 9.14 -5.48
N GLY A 93 -4.67 8.11 -4.63
CA GLY A 93 -4.37 6.73 -5.04
C GLY A 93 -5.33 6.21 -6.13
N VAL A 94 -6.64 6.49 -6.00
CA VAL A 94 -7.63 6.12 -7.02
C VAL A 94 -7.36 6.85 -8.34
N ALA A 95 -7.08 8.16 -8.31
CA ALA A 95 -6.76 8.93 -9.51
C ALA A 95 -5.53 8.38 -10.25
N MET A 96 -4.48 7.97 -9.51
CA MET A 96 -3.31 7.33 -10.10
C MET A 96 -3.64 6.01 -10.80
N LEU A 97 -4.48 5.18 -10.17
CA LEU A 97 -4.89 3.89 -10.74
C LEU A 97 -5.76 4.10 -11.99
N LEU A 98 -6.69 5.06 -11.96
CA LEU A 98 -7.54 5.40 -13.11
C LEU A 98 -6.71 5.87 -14.30
N ASN A 99 -5.74 6.76 -14.09
CA ASN A 99 -4.85 7.24 -15.15
C ASN A 99 -4.06 6.10 -15.82
N ARG A 100 -3.73 5.03 -15.10
CA ARG A 100 -3.08 3.85 -15.68
C ARG A 100 -4.00 2.97 -16.50
N LEU A 101 -5.30 2.97 -16.21
CA LEU A 101 -6.29 2.21 -16.98
C LEU A 101 -6.62 2.89 -18.30
N THR A 102 -6.56 4.23 -18.36
CA THR A 102 -6.87 5.02 -19.55
C THR A 102 -5.65 5.30 -20.43
N ALA A 103 -4.44 5.09 -19.94
CA ALA A 103 -3.19 5.31 -20.68
C ALA A 103 -2.76 4.10 -21.55
N ASN A 104 -3.68 3.18 -21.84
CA ASN A 104 -3.51 2.08 -22.81
C ASN A 104 -4.26 2.39 -24.10
#